data_AF-A0A1F2SDB1-F1
#
_entry.id   AF-A0A1F2SDB1-F1
#
_cell.length_a   1.000
_cell.length_b   1.000
_cell.length_c   1.000
_cell.angle_alpha   90.00
_cell.angle_beta   90.00
_cell.angle_gamma   90.00
#
_symmetry.space_group_name_H-M   'P 1'
#
loop_
_entity.id
_entity.type
_entity.pdbx_description
1 polymer ?
#
loop_
_entity_poly.entity_id
_entity_poly.type
_entity_poly.pdbx_seq_one_letter_code
_entity_poly.pdbx_strand_id
1 'polypeptide(L)'
;MHVTPLTAAALVLLVSGPAAAQGWIEYTSKNDLFIVNFPREPAVTEITYPTEFGITLPGRVYGVDDRGSRYSVTVVDYSTVDEVHAERVRGCQGYPDTCTNRAANELRGALDYAVSNFLERDARITYYGYADTDRIEGRRVQLLNPDQSRTFAAVYMHDSRLYVLEGTVPANAPPPALFQQNLGIFDKDMIRVRYTTIYRHGYPPPPREETRGRLRGC
;
A
#
# COMPACT_ATOMS: atom_id res chain seq x y z
N MET A 1 40.55 55.17 -39.97
CA MET A 1 39.30 55.35 -39.20
C MET A 1 38.33 54.29 -39.72
N HIS A 2 38.33 53.07 -39.15
CA HIS A 2 37.41 52.60 -38.09
C HIS A 2 35.95 53.03 -38.38
N VAL A 3 34.95 52.14 -38.45
CA VAL A 3 34.56 51.15 -37.43
C VAL A 3 33.73 50.01 -38.08
N THR A 4 33.98 48.77 -37.70
CA THR A 4 33.20 47.56 -38.03
C THR A 4 31.91 47.53 -37.18
N PRO A 5 30.72 47.21 -37.74
CA PRO A 5 29.54 47.00 -36.91
C PRO A 5 29.55 45.56 -36.35
N LEU A 6 29.54 45.46 -35.03
CA LEU A 6 29.37 44.19 -34.30
C LEU A 6 28.01 43.57 -34.64
N THR A 7 28.03 42.32 -35.11
CA THR A 7 26.88 41.43 -35.14
C THR A 7 26.49 41.05 -33.72
N ALA A 8 25.36 41.55 -33.22
CA ALA A 8 24.77 41.14 -31.96
C ALA A 8 24.14 39.74 -32.13
N ALA A 9 24.88 38.70 -31.73
CA ALA A 9 24.33 37.36 -31.58
C ALA A 9 23.43 37.33 -30.33
N ALA A 10 22.12 37.44 -30.52
CA ALA A 10 21.13 37.28 -29.45
C ALA A 10 21.10 35.81 -29.01
N LEU A 11 21.65 35.54 -27.82
CA LEU A 11 21.63 34.24 -27.17
C LEU A 11 20.21 33.99 -26.62
N VAL A 12 19.38 33.25 -27.35
CA VAL A 12 18.10 32.75 -26.83
C VAL A 12 18.41 31.64 -25.82
N LEU A 13 18.44 31.99 -24.53
CA LEU A 13 18.47 31.03 -23.43
C LEU A 13 17.14 30.26 -23.44
N LEU A 14 17.19 29.03 -23.94
CA LEU A 14 16.14 28.03 -23.75
C LEU A 14 15.94 27.83 -22.25
N VAL A 15 14.81 28.32 -21.74
CA VAL A 15 14.34 27.95 -20.39
C VAL A 15 13.91 26.50 -20.46
N SER A 16 14.84 25.60 -20.12
CA SER A 16 14.54 24.19 -19.89
C SER A 16 13.65 24.09 -18.63
N GLY A 17 12.34 24.12 -18.83
CA GLY A 17 11.40 23.77 -17.76
C GLY A 17 11.65 22.32 -17.31
N PRO A 18 11.39 21.98 -16.04
CA PRO A 18 11.50 20.60 -15.59
C PRO A 18 10.55 19.74 -16.43
N ALA A 19 11.14 18.85 -17.24
CA ALA A 19 10.39 17.77 -17.85
C ALA A 19 9.98 16.84 -16.71
N ALA A 20 8.68 16.80 -16.39
CA ALA A 20 8.14 15.68 -15.63
C ALA A 20 8.46 14.42 -16.43
N ALA A 21 9.43 13.63 -15.96
CA ALA A 21 9.79 12.39 -16.60
C ALA A 21 8.53 11.52 -16.71
N GLN A 22 8.17 11.13 -17.93
CA GLN A 22 7.06 10.23 -18.18
C GLN A 22 7.50 8.82 -17.77
N GLY A 23 7.38 8.50 -16.48
CA GLY A 23 7.83 7.24 -15.92
C GLY A 23 7.27 6.99 -14.53
N TRP A 24 7.32 5.72 -14.11
CA TRP A 24 7.00 5.34 -12.75
C TRP A 24 7.97 6.00 -11.78
N ILE A 25 7.46 6.55 -10.69
CA ILE A 25 8.22 7.10 -9.59
C ILE A 25 8.26 6.12 -8.43
N GLU A 26 9.34 6.13 -7.66
CA GLU A 26 9.39 5.48 -6.36
C GLU A 26 8.83 6.46 -5.31
N TYR A 27 7.70 6.11 -4.70
CA TYR A 27 7.03 6.92 -3.69
C TYR A 27 7.27 6.33 -2.31
N THR A 28 7.72 7.16 -1.37
CA THR A 28 7.91 6.77 0.03
C THR A 28 6.95 7.54 0.95
N SER A 29 6.11 6.83 1.69
CA SER A 29 5.37 7.42 2.81
C SER A 29 6.14 7.22 4.11
N LYS A 30 6.60 8.33 4.70
CA LYS A 30 7.18 8.34 6.05
C LYS A 30 6.11 8.16 7.13
N ASN A 31 4.89 8.62 6.87
CA ASN A 31 3.82 8.57 7.86
C ASN A 31 3.21 7.17 7.99
N ASP A 32 3.22 6.40 6.90
CA ASP A 32 2.68 5.03 6.84
C ASP A 32 3.77 3.98 6.60
N LEU A 33 5.04 4.36 6.66
CA LEU A 33 6.18 3.44 6.68
C LEU A 33 6.22 2.47 5.48
N PHE A 34 5.96 2.96 4.28
CA PHE A 34 6.09 2.14 3.07
C PHE A 34 6.76 2.87 1.91
N ILE A 35 7.19 2.07 0.94
CA ILE A 35 7.67 2.51 -0.37
C ILE A 35 7.07 1.64 -1.46
N VAL A 36 6.71 2.24 -2.59
CA VAL A 36 6.10 1.55 -3.73
C VAL A 36 6.33 2.37 -5.00
N ASN A 37 6.32 1.72 -6.16
CA ASN A 37 6.31 2.47 -7.42
C ASN A 37 4.88 2.87 -7.81
N PHE A 38 4.67 4.15 -8.13
CA PHE A 38 3.43 4.67 -8.71
C PHE A 38 3.69 5.29 -10.11
N PRO A 39 2.68 5.39 -10.99
CA PRO A 39 2.85 6.06 -12.29
C PRO A 39 3.17 7.56 -12.18
N ARG A 40 2.84 8.18 -11.04
CA ARG A 40 3.08 9.59 -10.68
C ARG A 40 2.82 9.78 -9.19
N GLU A 41 3.00 11.00 -8.68
CA GLU A 41 2.68 11.34 -7.30
C GLU A 41 1.22 10.99 -6.96
N PRO A 42 0.97 10.18 -5.92
CA PRO A 42 -0.38 9.81 -5.51
C PRO A 42 -1.10 10.95 -4.80
N ALA A 43 -2.40 11.06 -5.03
CA ALA A 43 -3.27 11.82 -4.13
C ALA A 43 -3.43 11.05 -2.82
N VAL A 44 -3.28 11.73 -1.69
CA VAL A 44 -3.42 11.14 -0.34
C VAL A 44 -4.75 11.57 0.26
N THR A 45 -5.56 10.61 0.68
CA THR A 45 -6.88 10.85 1.29
C THR A 45 -6.98 10.09 2.60
N GLU A 46 -7.36 10.78 3.68
CA GLU A 46 -7.68 10.13 4.96
C GLU A 46 -9.05 9.44 4.87
N ILE A 47 -9.15 8.27 5.50
CA ILE A 47 -10.35 7.44 5.50
C ILE A 47 -10.60 6.83 6.88
N THR A 48 -11.82 6.36 7.07
CA THR A 48 -12.14 5.36 8.09
C THR A 48 -12.36 4.02 7.41
N TYR A 49 -11.82 2.95 7.97
CA TYR A 49 -11.92 1.59 7.45
C TYR A 49 -12.77 0.73 8.39
N PRO A 50 -13.94 0.21 7.95
CA PRO A 50 -14.70 -0.76 8.72
C PRO A 50 -13.90 -2.06 8.82
N THR A 51 -13.96 -2.72 9.97
CA THR A 51 -13.25 -3.99 10.21
C THR A 51 -14.21 -5.14 10.45
N GLU A 52 -13.70 -6.37 10.43
CA GLU A 52 -14.48 -7.61 10.51
C GLU A 52 -15.43 -7.64 11.70
N PHE A 53 -14.95 -7.24 12.88
CA PHE A 53 -15.74 -7.32 14.09
C PHE A 53 -16.50 -6.04 14.39
N GLY A 54 -16.71 -5.15 13.42
CA GLY A 54 -17.65 -4.03 13.53
C GLY A 54 -17.14 -2.84 14.33
N ILE A 55 -15.84 -2.56 14.27
CA ILE A 55 -15.30 -1.24 14.61
C ILE A 55 -14.89 -0.50 13.32
N THR A 56 -14.44 0.75 13.49
CA THR A 56 -13.82 1.51 12.40
C THR A 56 -12.46 1.99 12.85
N LEU A 57 -11.48 1.91 11.97
CA LEU A 57 -10.09 2.32 12.23
C LEU A 57 -9.66 3.42 11.27
N PRO A 58 -8.77 4.33 11.68
CA PRO A 58 -8.25 5.35 10.78
C PRO A 58 -7.32 4.74 9.73
N GLY A 59 -7.30 5.35 8.55
CA GLY A 59 -6.42 4.94 7.48
C GLY A 59 -6.19 6.03 6.44
N ARG A 60 -5.37 5.72 5.44
CA ARG A 60 -5.11 6.58 4.29
C ARG A 60 -5.12 5.79 2.99
N VAL A 61 -5.58 6.42 1.92
CA VAL A 61 -5.48 5.92 0.55
C VAL A 61 -4.52 6.81 -0.23
N TYR A 62 -3.52 6.21 -0.85
CA TYR A 62 -2.59 6.81 -1.80
C TYR A 62 -3.01 6.35 -3.19
N GLY A 63 -3.60 7.24 -4.00
CA GLY A 63 -4.25 6.86 -5.26
C GLY A 63 -3.73 7.60 -6.49
N VAL A 64 -3.64 6.88 -7.61
CA VAL A 64 -3.30 7.41 -8.93
C VAL A 64 -4.27 6.85 -9.97
N ASP A 65 -4.94 7.73 -10.70
CA ASP A 65 -5.54 7.41 -11.99
C ASP A 65 -4.57 7.76 -13.12
N ASP A 66 -4.33 6.81 -14.02
CA ASP A 66 -3.45 6.96 -15.18
C ASP A 66 -4.03 6.24 -16.41
N ARG A 67 -4.46 7.02 -17.42
CA ARG A 67 -4.89 6.50 -18.74
C ARG A 67 -5.90 5.34 -18.67
N GLY A 68 -6.89 5.45 -17.79
CA GLY A 68 -7.92 4.41 -17.59
C GLY A 68 -7.49 3.25 -16.68
N SER A 69 -6.26 3.29 -16.16
CA SER A 69 -5.81 2.43 -15.07
C SER A 69 -5.91 3.18 -13.74
N ARG A 70 -6.13 2.45 -12.65
CA ARG A 70 -6.16 2.97 -11.29
C ARG A 70 -5.23 2.16 -10.41
N TYR A 71 -4.42 2.85 -9.62
CA TYR A 71 -3.49 2.24 -8.67
C TYR A 71 -3.71 2.86 -7.30
N SER A 72 -3.72 2.04 -6.26
CA SER A 72 -3.79 2.54 -4.90
C SER A 72 -3.03 1.68 -3.89
N VAL A 73 -2.55 2.34 -2.84
CA VAL A 73 -2.18 1.71 -1.57
C VAL A 73 -3.10 2.25 -0.50
N THR A 74 -3.86 1.38 0.15
CA THR A 74 -4.61 1.70 1.36
C THR A 74 -3.82 1.24 2.57
N VAL A 75 -3.63 2.11 3.55
CA VAL A 75 -2.99 1.78 4.83
C VAL A 75 -3.98 2.01 5.96
N VAL A 76 -4.15 1.01 6.83
CA VAL A 76 -5.06 1.09 7.99
C VAL A 76 -4.26 0.87 9.26
N ASP A 77 -4.45 1.75 10.24
CA ASP A 77 -3.76 1.71 11.52
C ASP A 77 -4.58 0.92 12.55
N TYR A 78 -4.10 -0.30 12.86
CA TYR A 78 -4.67 -1.18 13.88
C TYR A 78 -4.02 -0.98 15.25
N SER A 79 -3.13 0.00 15.46
CA SER A 79 -2.43 0.18 16.74
C SER A 79 -3.36 0.49 17.92
N THR A 80 -4.55 1.04 17.66
CA THR A 80 -5.56 1.41 18.68
C THR A 80 -6.65 0.35 18.86
N VAL A 81 -6.54 -0.81 18.20
CA VAL A 81 -7.62 -1.82 18.14
C VAL A 81 -8.05 -2.34 19.51
N ASP A 82 -7.10 -2.52 20.42
CA ASP A 82 -7.37 -2.97 21.80
C ASP A 82 -8.18 -1.93 22.56
N GLU A 83 -7.81 -0.65 22.44
CA GLU A 83 -8.48 0.47 23.10
C GLU A 83 -9.91 0.64 22.57
N VAL A 84 -10.08 0.61 21.24
CA VAL A 84 -11.38 0.79 20.58
C VAL A 84 -12.35 -0.32 20.95
N HIS A 85 -11.90 -1.58 20.95
CA HIS A 85 -12.76 -2.69 21.39
C HIS A 85 -13.03 -2.67 22.89
N ALA A 86 -12.04 -2.32 23.72
CA ALA A 86 -12.22 -2.21 25.17
C ALA A 86 -13.25 -1.13 25.53
N GLU A 87 -13.23 0.01 24.82
CA GLU A 87 -14.24 1.05 24.94
C GLU A 87 -15.62 0.52 24.54
N ARG A 88 -15.72 -0.16 23.38
CA ARG A 88 -17.00 -0.65 22.86
C ARG A 88 -17.73 -1.58 23.82
N VAL A 89 -17.00 -2.44 24.55
CA VAL A 89 -17.59 -3.40 25.48
C VAL A 89 -17.61 -2.90 26.93
N ARG A 90 -17.18 -1.66 27.19
CA ARG A 90 -17.14 -1.09 28.54
C ARG A 90 -18.54 -1.04 29.15
N GLY A 91 -18.70 -1.68 30.32
CA GLY A 91 -19.97 -1.72 31.04
C GLY A 91 -21.03 -2.62 30.41
N CYS A 92 -20.69 -3.39 29.36
CA CYS A 92 -21.59 -4.33 28.72
C CYS A 92 -21.89 -5.52 29.65
N GLN A 93 -23.19 -5.86 29.80
CA GLN A 93 -23.67 -6.93 30.71
C GLN A 93 -24.35 -8.11 29.98
N GLY A 94 -24.40 -8.08 28.64
CA GLY A 94 -24.97 -9.15 27.82
C GLY A 94 -24.17 -10.46 27.87
N TYR A 95 -24.87 -11.60 27.85
CA TYR A 95 -24.29 -12.95 27.92
C TYR A 95 -24.99 -13.91 26.94
N PRO A 96 -24.27 -14.88 26.33
CA PRO A 96 -22.83 -14.90 26.03
C PRO A 96 -22.51 -14.12 24.73
N ASP A 97 -21.22 -13.90 24.44
CA ASP A 97 -20.65 -13.37 23.18
C ASP A 97 -20.95 -11.93 22.73
N THR A 98 -21.92 -11.25 23.32
CA THR A 98 -22.26 -9.85 22.99
C THR A 98 -21.28 -8.82 23.56
N CYS A 99 -20.58 -9.16 24.66
CA CYS A 99 -19.63 -8.28 25.34
C CYS A 99 -18.17 -8.71 25.19
N THR A 100 -17.86 -9.58 24.25
CA THR A 100 -16.48 -10.07 24.04
C THR A 100 -15.62 -8.98 23.41
N ASN A 101 -14.47 -8.67 24.02
CA ASN A 101 -13.44 -7.86 23.37
C ASN A 101 -12.82 -8.69 22.23
N ARG A 102 -13.02 -8.23 20.99
CA ARG A 102 -12.59 -8.92 19.76
C ARG A 102 -11.28 -8.38 19.18
N ALA A 103 -10.52 -7.55 19.91
CA ALA A 103 -9.30 -6.94 19.37
C ALA A 103 -8.26 -7.96 18.87
N ALA A 104 -8.06 -9.05 19.63
CA ALA A 104 -7.19 -10.13 19.20
C ALA A 104 -7.72 -10.89 17.96
N ASN A 105 -9.03 -10.84 17.70
CA ASN A 105 -9.62 -11.38 16.47
C ASN A 105 -9.41 -10.42 15.30
N GLU A 106 -9.55 -9.10 15.50
CA GLU A 106 -9.28 -8.09 14.47
C GLU A 106 -7.86 -8.21 13.90
N LEU A 107 -6.85 -8.29 14.77
CA LEU A 107 -5.45 -8.40 14.32
C LEU A 107 -5.18 -9.71 13.55
N ARG A 108 -5.81 -10.82 13.96
CA ARG A 108 -5.64 -12.12 13.30
C ARG A 108 -6.40 -12.19 11.97
N GLY A 109 -7.60 -11.61 11.91
CA GLY A 109 -8.48 -11.64 10.75
C GLY A 109 -8.23 -10.50 9.74
N ALA A 110 -7.43 -9.49 10.07
CA ALA A 110 -7.25 -8.29 9.24
C ALA A 110 -6.90 -8.59 7.78
N LEU A 111 -5.98 -9.54 7.53
CA LEU A 111 -5.63 -9.95 6.17
C LEU A 111 -6.80 -10.63 5.45
N ASP A 112 -7.51 -11.52 6.14
CA ASP A 112 -8.58 -12.33 5.57
C ASP A 112 -9.83 -11.48 5.30
N TYR A 113 -10.15 -10.55 6.19
CA TYR A 113 -11.22 -9.57 6.01
C TYR A 113 -10.92 -8.59 4.85
N ALA A 114 -9.69 -8.11 4.75
CA ALA A 114 -9.30 -7.29 3.60
C ALA A 114 -9.42 -8.06 2.28
N VAL A 115 -9.11 -9.37 2.28
CA VAL A 115 -9.33 -10.25 1.13
C VAL A 115 -10.82 -10.48 0.87
N SER A 116 -11.65 -10.70 1.90
CA SER A 116 -13.09 -10.96 1.72
C SER A 116 -13.78 -9.80 1.01
N ASN A 117 -13.37 -8.55 1.28
CA ASN A 117 -13.83 -7.36 0.56
C ASN A 117 -13.54 -7.38 -0.97
N PHE A 118 -12.61 -8.22 -1.45
CA PHE A 118 -12.43 -8.49 -2.88
C PHE A 118 -13.28 -9.66 -3.35
N LEU A 119 -13.44 -10.69 -2.53
CA LEU A 119 -14.23 -11.89 -2.85
C LEU A 119 -15.73 -11.59 -2.97
N GLU A 120 -16.21 -10.56 -2.29
CA GLU A 120 -17.60 -10.09 -2.33
C GLU A 120 -17.91 -9.20 -3.53
N ARG A 121 -16.89 -8.77 -4.31
CA ARG A 121 -17.11 -7.93 -5.49
C ARG A 121 -17.78 -8.74 -6.59
N ASP A 122 -18.60 -8.07 -7.41
CA ASP A 122 -19.16 -8.64 -8.64
C ASP A 122 -18.08 -8.77 -9.72
N ALA A 123 -17.15 -9.71 -9.52
CA ALA A 123 -16.04 -10.00 -10.41
C ALA A 123 -15.64 -11.47 -10.30
N ARG A 124 -15.10 -12.03 -11.38
CA ARG A 124 -14.61 -13.41 -11.36
C ARG A 124 -13.22 -13.45 -10.74
N ILE A 125 -13.06 -14.21 -9.65
CA ILE A 125 -11.74 -14.51 -9.07
C ILE A 125 -10.96 -15.38 -10.06
N THR A 126 -9.83 -14.86 -10.57
CA THR A 126 -8.93 -15.61 -11.45
C THR A 126 -7.73 -16.17 -10.72
N TYR A 127 -7.40 -15.62 -9.55
CA TYR A 127 -6.37 -16.16 -8.66
C TYR A 127 -6.62 -15.70 -7.22
N TYR A 128 -6.45 -16.62 -6.28
CA TYR A 128 -6.27 -16.32 -4.86
C TYR A 128 -5.14 -17.19 -4.34
N GLY A 129 -4.21 -16.61 -3.59
CA GLY A 129 -3.11 -17.38 -3.03
C GLY A 129 -2.20 -16.62 -2.10
N TYR A 130 -1.21 -17.36 -1.61
CA TYR A 130 -0.17 -16.85 -0.74
C TYR A 130 0.69 -15.79 -1.43
N ALA A 131 1.15 -14.82 -0.64
CA ALA A 131 2.14 -13.84 -1.03
C ALA A 131 3.12 -13.61 0.12
N ASP A 132 4.30 -13.11 -0.22
CA ASP A 132 5.14 -12.41 0.73
C ASP A 132 5.82 -11.22 0.04
N THR A 133 6.28 -10.26 0.83
CA THR A 133 7.21 -9.22 0.40
C THR A 133 8.27 -9.06 1.49
N ASP A 134 9.55 -9.15 1.15
CA ASP A 134 10.64 -9.11 2.14
C ASP A 134 10.44 -10.08 3.33
N ARG A 135 9.84 -11.25 3.03
CA ARG A 135 9.43 -12.28 3.98
C ARG A 135 8.30 -11.88 4.94
N ILE A 136 7.60 -10.80 4.69
CA ILE A 136 6.37 -10.43 5.39
C ILE A 136 5.21 -11.15 4.71
N GLU A 137 4.52 -11.99 5.46
CA GLU A 137 3.39 -12.78 4.96
C GLU A 137 2.25 -11.89 4.43
N GLY A 138 1.62 -12.31 3.34
CA GLY A 138 0.51 -11.61 2.73
C GLY A 138 -0.35 -12.51 1.84
N ARG A 139 -1.39 -11.93 1.24
CA ARG A 139 -2.38 -12.60 0.38
C ARG A 139 -2.41 -11.87 -0.96
N ARG A 140 -2.62 -12.59 -2.06
CA ARG A 140 -2.83 -12.01 -3.39
C ARG A 140 -4.18 -12.44 -3.95
N VAL A 141 -4.89 -11.50 -4.54
CA VAL A 141 -6.18 -11.70 -5.21
C VAL A 141 -6.11 -11.09 -6.60
N GLN A 142 -6.60 -11.81 -7.61
CA GLN A 142 -6.75 -11.28 -8.96
C GLN A 142 -8.18 -11.51 -9.42
N LEU A 143 -8.74 -10.47 -10.03
CA LEU A 143 -10.12 -10.42 -10.48
C LEU A 143 -10.16 -10.09 -11.98
N LEU A 144 -11.10 -10.72 -12.68
CA LEU A 144 -11.61 -10.25 -13.96
C LEU A 144 -12.98 -9.59 -13.72
N ASN A 145 -13.05 -8.29 -13.94
CA ASN A 145 -14.25 -7.49 -13.71
C ASN A 145 -15.25 -7.64 -14.88
N PRO A 146 -16.53 -7.25 -14.70
CA PRO A 146 -17.57 -7.38 -15.73
C PRO A 146 -17.22 -6.63 -17.02
N ASP A 147 -16.59 -5.45 -16.91
CA ASP A 147 -16.11 -4.63 -18.02
C ASP A 147 -14.81 -5.15 -18.68
N GLN A 148 -14.37 -6.37 -18.32
CA GLN A 148 -13.14 -7.02 -18.75
C GLN A 148 -11.84 -6.34 -18.26
N SER A 149 -11.93 -5.30 -17.42
CA SER A 149 -10.75 -4.82 -16.70
C SER A 149 -10.23 -5.89 -15.73
N ARG A 150 -8.94 -5.82 -15.39
CA ARG A 150 -8.30 -6.76 -14.47
C ARG A 150 -7.79 -6.02 -13.25
N THR A 151 -8.18 -6.49 -12.08
CA THR A 151 -7.72 -6.00 -10.79
C THR A 151 -6.77 -7.00 -10.17
N PHE A 152 -5.55 -6.57 -9.84
CA PHE A 152 -4.57 -7.36 -9.10
C PHE A 152 -4.31 -6.66 -7.77
N ALA A 153 -4.45 -7.41 -6.68
CA ALA A 153 -4.32 -6.89 -5.34
C ALA A 153 -3.40 -7.77 -4.48
N ALA A 154 -2.71 -7.11 -3.55
CA ALA A 154 -1.94 -7.78 -2.50
C ALA A 154 -2.21 -7.14 -1.15
N VAL A 155 -2.34 -7.96 -0.12
CA VAL A 155 -2.64 -7.54 1.25
C VAL A 155 -1.51 -8.02 2.15
N TYR A 156 -0.94 -7.12 2.94
CA TYR A 156 0.14 -7.38 3.90
C TYR A 156 -0.16 -6.73 5.23
N MET A 157 0.43 -7.26 6.30
CA MET A 157 0.34 -6.65 7.63
C MET A 157 1.70 -6.69 8.30
N HIS A 158 2.11 -5.54 8.84
CA HIS A 158 3.35 -5.41 9.59
C HIS A 158 3.17 -4.40 10.71
N ASP A 159 3.57 -4.78 11.93
CA ASP A 159 3.53 -3.92 13.13
C ASP A 159 2.20 -3.14 13.28
N SER A 160 1.10 -3.89 13.24
CA SER A 160 -0.28 -3.38 13.36
C SER A 160 -0.68 -2.35 12.29
N ARG A 161 -0.03 -2.35 11.13
CA ARG A 161 -0.49 -1.64 9.94
C ARG A 161 -0.84 -2.63 8.84
N LEU A 162 -2.05 -2.51 8.32
CA LEU A 162 -2.54 -3.25 7.17
C LEU A 162 -2.23 -2.44 5.91
N TYR A 163 -1.69 -3.10 4.88
CA TYR A 163 -1.40 -2.51 3.57
C TYR A 163 -2.18 -3.28 2.50
N VAL A 164 -3.02 -2.58 1.74
CA VAL A 164 -3.76 -3.14 0.61
C VAL A 164 -3.32 -2.43 -0.66
N LEU A 165 -2.60 -3.15 -1.51
CA LEU A 165 -2.23 -2.70 -2.84
C LEU A 165 -3.29 -3.15 -3.82
N GLU A 166 -3.77 -2.24 -4.66
CA GLU A 166 -4.75 -2.54 -5.70
C GLU A 166 -4.38 -1.83 -6.99
N GLY A 167 -4.20 -2.59 -8.07
CA GLY A 167 -4.04 -2.07 -9.42
C GLY A 167 -5.15 -2.61 -10.32
N THR A 168 -5.89 -1.73 -10.97
CA THR A 168 -6.91 -2.08 -11.98
C THR A 168 -6.52 -1.49 -13.32
N VAL A 169 -6.50 -2.31 -14.37
CA VAL A 169 -6.14 -1.90 -15.73
C VAL A 169 -7.19 -2.34 -16.75
N PRO A 170 -7.37 -1.62 -17.87
CA PRO A 170 -8.25 -2.03 -18.95
C PRO A 170 -7.93 -3.41 -19.55
N ALA A 171 -8.91 -3.99 -20.24
CA ALA A 171 -8.79 -5.30 -20.90
C ALA A 171 -7.61 -5.40 -21.89
N ASN A 172 -7.27 -4.29 -22.56
CA ASN A 172 -6.22 -4.21 -23.57
C ASN A 172 -4.84 -3.81 -23.04
N ALA A 173 -4.70 -3.49 -21.74
CA ALA A 173 -3.42 -3.15 -21.12
C ALA A 173 -2.67 -4.41 -20.64
N PRO A 174 -1.38 -4.34 -20.27
CA PRO A 174 -0.74 -5.41 -19.52
C PRO A 174 -1.30 -5.49 -18.08
N PRO A 175 -1.49 -6.69 -17.49
CA PRO A 175 -1.90 -6.82 -16.09
C PRO A 175 -0.94 -6.10 -15.13
N PRO A 176 -1.43 -5.51 -14.01
CA PRO A 176 -0.60 -4.71 -13.10
C PRO A 176 0.18 -5.58 -12.12
N ALA A 177 0.77 -6.68 -12.59
CA ALA A 177 1.44 -7.69 -11.76
C ALA A 177 2.64 -7.14 -10.99
N LEU A 178 3.37 -6.17 -11.56
CA LEU A 178 4.49 -5.52 -10.89
C LEU A 178 4.04 -4.65 -9.73
N PHE A 179 2.89 -3.95 -9.86
CA PHE A 179 2.41 -3.06 -8.81
C PHE A 179 2.10 -3.82 -7.50
N GLN A 180 1.35 -4.93 -7.59
CA GLN A 180 1.02 -5.76 -6.41
C GLN A 180 2.24 -6.44 -5.75
N GLN A 181 3.40 -6.48 -6.41
CA GLN A 181 4.62 -7.16 -5.93
C GLN A 181 5.72 -6.21 -5.46
N ASN A 182 5.48 -4.89 -5.50
CA ASN A 182 6.51 -3.89 -5.27
C ASN A 182 6.32 -3.11 -3.96
N LEU A 183 5.59 -3.69 -3.00
CA LEU A 183 5.49 -3.10 -1.67
C LEU A 183 6.79 -3.29 -0.93
N GLY A 184 7.25 -2.20 -0.35
CA GLY A 184 8.26 -2.20 0.68
C GLY A 184 7.80 -1.60 1.98
N ILE A 185 8.23 -2.15 3.10
CA ILE A 185 7.83 -1.69 4.44
C ILE A 185 9.06 -1.23 5.22
N PHE A 186 8.94 -0.10 5.90
CA PHE A 186 9.91 0.42 6.84
C PHE A 186 9.47 0.14 8.27
N ASP A 187 10.42 0.14 9.20
CA ASP A 187 10.09 0.28 10.61
C ASP A 187 9.94 1.74 11.01
N LYS A 188 9.61 1.97 12.28
CA LYS A 188 9.46 3.30 12.88
C LYS A 188 10.69 4.20 12.75
N ASP A 189 11.88 3.63 12.54
CA ASP A 189 13.14 4.35 12.38
C ASP A 189 13.50 4.54 10.89
N MET A 190 12.55 4.28 9.99
CA MET A 190 12.69 4.33 8.52
C MET A 190 13.74 3.37 7.95
N ILE A 191 14.02 2.27 8.64
CA ILE A 191 14.90 1.21 8.16
C ILE A 191 14.06 0.18 7.41
N ARG A 192 14.48 -0.19 6.19
CA ARG A 192 13.77 -1.19 5.38
C ARG A 192 13.74 -2.52 6.12
N VAL A 193 12.54 -3.05 6.30
CA VAL A 193 12.32 -4.34 6.92
C VAL A 193 12.55 -5.44 5.90
N ARG A 194 13.37 -6.41 6.29
CA ARG A 194 13.49 -7.70 5.64
C ARG A 194 13.86 -8.75 6.68
N TYR A 195 13.12 -9.85 6.71
CA TYR A 195 13.34 -10.92 7.68
C TYR A 195 14.12 -12.10 7.10
N THR A 196 14.82 -12.83 7.98
CA THR A 196 15.54 -14.06 7.62
C THR A 196 14.61 -15.24 7.30
N THR A 197 13.44 -15.26 7.92
CA THR A 197 12.35 -16.22 7.67
C THR A 197 11.01 -15.49 7.61
N ILE A 198 9.91 -16.21 7.34
CA ILE A 198 8.59 -15.58 7.20
C ILE A 198 8.14 -14.93 8.51
N TYR A 199 7.96 -13.62 8.48
CA TYR A 199 7.24 -12.86 9.50
C TYR A 199 5.74 -13.09 9.34
N ARG A 200 5.09 -13.47 10.44
CA ARG A 200 3.64 -13.58 10.56
C ARG A 200 3.18 -12.66 11.67
N HIS A 201 2.21 -11.80 11.37
CA HIS A 201 1.64 -10.93 12.38
C HIS A 201 1.03 -11.76 13.53
N GLY A 202 1.20 -11.29 14.77
CA GLY A 202 0.76 -12.01 15.98
C GLY A 202 1.74 -13.07 16.51
N TYR A 203 2.90 -13.27 15.88
CA TYR A 203 3.98 -14.13 16.36
C TYR A 203 5.25 -13.30 16.64
N PRO A 204 6.19 -13.79 17.48
CA PRO A 204 7.48 -13.15 17.65
C PRO A 204 8.16 -12.91 16.30
N PRO A 205 8.60 -11.67 15.99
CA PRO A 205 9.22 -11.38 14.71
C PRO A 205 10.52 -12.18 14.56
N PRO A 206 10.79 -12.79 13.39
CA PRO A 206 12.09 -13.40 13.12
C PRO A 206 13.23 -12.36 13.22
N PRO A 207 14.49 -12.81 13.30
CA PRO A 207 15.62 -11.93 13.10
C PRO A 207 15.54 -11.25 11.74
N ARG A 208 15.87 -9.96 11.69
CA ARG A 208 16.01 -9.25 10.43
C ARG A 208 17.26 -9.72 9.71
N GLU A 209 17.22 -9.76 8.38
CA GLU A 209 18.46 -9.82 7.61
C GLU A 209 19.25 -8.56 7.95
N GLU A 210 20.43 -8.72 8.56
CA GLU A 210 21.38 -7.62 8.64
C GLU A 210 21.58 -7.14 7.20
N THR A 211 21.28 -5.87 6.94
CA THR A 211 21.79 -5.20 5.74
C THR A 211 23.32 -5.12 5.86
N ARG A 212 24.01 -6.23 5.65
CA ARG A 212 25.46 -6.26 5.41
C ARG A 212 25.68 -5.55 4.09
N GLY A 213 25.93 -4.25 4.20
CA GLY A 213 26.19 -3.36 3.07
C GLY A 213 24.90 -2.88 2.39
N ARG A 214 24.15 -1.98 3.03
CA ARG A 214 23.26 -1.09 2.26
C ARG A 214 24.01 0.17 1.88
N LEU A 215 24.23 0.25 0.58
CA LEU A 215 24.41 1.44 -0.23
C LEU A 215 23.80 2.67 0.45
N ARG A 216 24.69 3.62 0.78
CA ARG A 216 24.31 5.02 0.99
C ARG A 216 23.89 5.56 -0.37
N GLY A 217 22.61 5.89 -0.53
CA GLY A 217 22.08 6.56 -1.71
C GLY A 217 21.78 5.62 -2.87
N CYS A 218 20.50 5.33 -3.04
CA CYS A 218 19.88 5.34 -4.36
C CYS A 218 18.89 6.50 -4.34
#